data_AF-A0A9P3U0A3-F1
#
_entry.id   AF-A0A9P3U0A3-F1
#
_cell.length_a   1.000
_cell.length_b   1.000
_cell.length_c   1.000
_cell.angle_alpha   90.00
_cell.angle_beta   90.00
_cell.angle_gamma   90.00
#
_symmetry.space_group_name_H-M   'P 1'
#
loop_
_entity.id
_entity.type
_entity.pdbx_description
1 polymer ?
#
loop_
_entity_poly.entity_id
_entity_poly.type
_entity_poly.pdbx_seq_one_letter_code
_entity_poly.pdbx_strand_id
1 'polypeptide(L)' 'MADKTVELTEKDLHCIARHLQNEVLEIAFRGNREAPTSCEVCDYFEECKDYFTHIDTFIKLSEMTGVDIFTK' A
#
# COMPACT_ATOMS: atom_id res chain seq x y z
N MET A 1 -5.41 26.71 12.35
CA MET A 1 -4.74 25.84 11.37
C MET A 1 -5.84 24.98 10.80
N ALA A 2 -6.08 25.03 9.49
CA ALA A 2 -7.14 24.23 8.89
C ALA A 2 -6.80 22.76 9.10
N ASP A 3 -7.70 22.03 9.77
CA ASP A 3 -7.63 20.59 9.92
C ASP A 3 -7.69 20.00 8.50
N LYS A 4 -6.52 19.67 7.95
CA LYS A 4 -6.45 19.00 6.65
C LYS A 4 -6.88 17.58 6.91
N THR A 5 -8.15 17.29 6.70
CA THR A 5 -8.66 15.92 6.65
C THR A 5 -7.84 15.18 5.60
N VAL A 6 -7.00 14.24 6.05
CA VAL A 6 -6.30 13.33 5.15
C VAL A 6 -7.35 12.37 4.62
N GLU A 7 -7.57 12.37 3.30
CA GLU A 7 -8.54 11.51 2.63
C GLU A 7 -7.81 10.47 1.77
N LEU A 8 -8.29 9.23 1.81
CA LEU A 8 -7.85 8.17 0.90
C LEU A 8 -8.65 8.28 -0.40
N THR A 9 -7.93 8.35 -1.51
CA THR A 9 -8.52 8.25 -2.84
C THR A 9 -8.87 6.80 -3.19
N GLU A 10 -9.66 6.60 -4.25
CA GLU A 10 -9.92 5.26 -4.78
C GLU A 10 -8.61 4.52 -5.15
N LYS A 11 -7.64 5.25 -5.70
CA LYS A 11 -6.31 4.73 -6.00
C LYS A 11 -5.57 4.29 -4.73
N ASP A 12 -5.64 5.09 -3.66
CA ASP A 12 -5.05 4.73 -2.37
C ASP A 12 -5.65 3.40 -1.84
N LEU A 13 -6.98 3.28 -1.87
CA LEU A 13 -7.68 2.07 -1.43
C LEU A 13 -7.32 0.85 -2.29
N HIS A 14 -7.25 1.02 -3.62
CA HIS A 14 -6.82 -0.03 -4.54
C HIS A 14 -5.41 -0.52 -4.22
N CYS A 15 -4.46 0.41 -4.05
CA CYS A 15 -3.08 0.09 -3.70
C CYS A 15 -2.99 -0.68 -2.38
N ILE A 16 -3.69 -0.24 -1.33
CA ILE A 16 -3.72 -0.92 -0.03
C ILE A 16 -4.24 -2.35 -0.19
N ALA A 17 -5.37 -2.52 -0.88
CA ALA A 17 -5.99 -3.82 -1.07
C ALA A 17 -5.08 -4.79 -1.82
N ARG A 18 -4.38 -4.34 -2.87
CA ARG A 18 -3.43 -5.18 -3.61
C ARG A 18 -2.24 -5.60 -2.76
N HIS A 19 -1.70 -4.69 -1.95
CA HIS A 19 -0.60 -5.01 -1.04
C HIS A 19 -1.00 -6.03 0.04
N LEU A 20 -2.21 -5.91 0.58
CA LEU A 20 -2.73 -6.90 1.52
C LEU A 20 -2.92 -8.26 0.86
N GLN A 21 -3.41 -8.30 -0.38
CA GLN A 21 -3.60 -9.55 -1.10
C GLN A 21 -2.28 -10.26 -1.42
N ASN A 22 -1.29 -9.54 -1.97
CA ASN A 22 -0.12 -10.19 -2.52
C ASN A 22 0.98 -10.35 -1.47
N GLU A 23 1.42 -9.27 -0.84
CA GLU A 23 2.54 -9.27 0.10
C GLU A 23 2.14 -9.95 1.41
N VAL A 24 0.95 -9.63 1.94
CA VAL A 24 0.51 -10.19 3.23
C VAL A 24 -0.07 -11.59 3.05
N LEU A 25 -1.09 -11.78 2.21
CA LEU A 25 -1.75 -13.09 2.12
C LEU A 25 -0.96 -14.12 1.31
N GLU A 26 -0.51 -13.81 0.09
CA GLU A 26 0.20 -14.80 -0.73
C GLU A 26 1.66 -15.02 -0.29
N ILE A 27 2.44 -13.93 -0.18
CA ILE A 27 3.88 -14.03 0.05
C ILE A 27 4.18 -14.34 1.52
N ALA A 28 3.74 -13.49 2.45
CA ALA A 28 4.10 -13.64 3.86
C ALA A 28 3.33 -14.76 4.56
N PHE A 29 2.00 -14.80 4.41
CA PHE A 29 1.16 -15.75 5.14
C PHE A 29 1.16 -17.15 4.52
N ARG A 30 0.96 -17.27 3.20
CA ARG A 30 1.00 -18.57 2.50
C ARG A 30 2.41 -19.03 2.12
N GLY A 31 3.41 -18.16 2.24
CA GLY A 31 4.80 -18.51 1.91
C GLY A 31 5.05 -18.66 0.41
N ASN A 32 4.15 -18.18 -0.46
CA ASN A 32 4.29 -18.30 -1.91
C ASN A 32 5.26 -17.23 -2.44
N ARG A 33 6.55 -17.56 -2.44
CA ARG A 33 7.62 -16.63 -2.89
C ARG A 33 7.62 -16.36 -4.40
N GLU A 34 6.88 -17.15 -5.17
CA GLU A 34 6.74 -16.96 -6.62
C GLU A 34 5.48 -16.15 -6.96
N ALA A 35 4.67 -15.77 -5.97
CA ALA A 35 3.54 -14.89 -6.19
C ALA A 35 4.04 -13.52 -6.71
N PRO A 36 3.36 -12.93 -7.69
CA PRO A 36 3.70 -11.59 -8.14
C PRO A 36 3.50 -10.61 -6.99
N THR A 37 4.39 -9.63 -6.89
CA THR A 37 4.21 -8.49 -5.99
C THR A 37 2.98 -7.68 -6.39
N SER A 38 2.39 -6.95 -5.45
CA SER A 38 1.21 -6.11 -5.70
C SER A 38 1.41 -5.18 -6.89
N CYS A 39 2.61 -4.64 -7.07
CA CYS A 39 2.94 -3.76 -8.19
C CYS A 39 2.92 -4.45 -9.55
N GLU A 40 3.49 -5.65 -9.67
CA GLU A 40 3.56 -6.39 -10.94
C GLU A 40 2.18 -6.70 -11.52
N VAL A 41 1.15 -6.67 -10.69
CA VAL A 41 -0.24 -6.93 -11.07
C VAL A 41 -1.18 -5.77 -10.72
N CYS A 42 -0.64 -4.56 -10.56
CA CYS A 42 -1.40 -3.34 -10.29
C CYS A 42 -1.88 -2.70 -11.61
N ASP A 43 -3.11 -2.19 -11.62
CA ASP A 43 -3.66 -1.43 -12.75
C ASP A 43 -2.88 -0.12 -13.01
N TYR A 44 -2.10 0.32 -12.02
CA TYR A 44 -1.23 1.51 -12.06
C TYR A 44 0.26 1.14 -12.18
N PHE A 45 0.58 0.02 -12.83
CA PHE A 45 1.96 -0.54 -12.92
C PHE A 45 3.03 0.50 -13.29
N GLU A 46 2.79 1.36 -14.28
CA GLU A 46 3.77 2.39 -14.70
C GLU A 46 4.05 3.41 -13.59
N GLU A 47 3.07 3.73 -12.74
CA GLU A 47 3.23 4.61 -11.58
C GLU A 47 3.84 3.88 -10.36
N CYS A 48 3.73 2.55 -10.35
CA CYS A 48 4.32 1.63 -9.37
C CYS A 48 5.83 1.45 -9.60
N LYS A 49 6.25 1.49 -10.88
CA LYS A 49 7.58 1.07 -11.34
C LYS A 49 8.70 2.03 -10.92
N ASP A 50 8.39 3.32 -10.87
CA ASP A 50 9.41 4.37 -10.78
C ASP A 50 9.54 4.99 -9.38
N TYR A 51 8.61 4.78 -8.44
CA TYR A 51 8.73 5.40 -7.12
C TYR A 51 8.04 4.64 -5.99
N PHE A 52 8.52 4.97 -4.79
CA PHE A 52 8.02 4.66 -3.44
C PHE A 52 6.56 5.10 -3.17
N THR A 53 5.75 5.34 -4.21
CA THR A 53 4.38 5.86 -4.18
C THR A 53 3.41 5.00 -3.36
N HIS A 54 3.80 3.76 -3.02
CA HIS A 54 3.04 2.88 -2.12
C HIS A 54 3.20 3.26 -0.66
N ILE A 55 4.40 3.69 -0.25
CA ILE A 55 4.59 4.08 1.14
C ILE A 55 3.75 5.30 1.45
N ASP A 56 3.57 6.23 0.50
CA ASP A 56 2.75 7.42 0.68
C ASP A 56 1.30 7.06 1.03
N THR A 57 0.73 6.06 0.36
CA THR A 57 -0.61 5.57 0.67
C THR A 57 -0.67 4.94 2.07
N PHE A 58 0.34 4.16 2.46
CA PHE A 58 0.41 3.59 3.80
C PHE A 58 0.71 4.64 4.88
N ILE A 59 1.45 5.70 4.55
CA ILE A 59 1.68 6.87 5.42
C ILE A 59 0.36 7.59 5.65
N LYS A 60 -0.43 7.86 4.61
CA LYS A 60 -1.78 8.43 4.78
C LYS A 60 -2.65 7.55 5.70
N LEU A 61 -2.63 6.24 5.49
CA LEU A 61 -3.39 5.30 6.33
C LEU A 61 -2.88 5.33 7.79
N SER A 62 -1.56 5.40 7.98
CA SER A 62 -0.92 5.55 9.29
C SER A 62 -1.35 6.85 9.99
N GLU A 63 -1.31 7.98 9.29
CA GLU A 63 -1.76 9.29 9.78
C GLU A 63 -3.25 9.26 10.19
N MET A 64 -4.11 8.61 9.39
CA MET A 64 -5.54 8.50 9.67
C MET A 64 -5.88 7.59 10.84
N THR A 65 -5.10 6.52 11.04
CA THR A 65 -5.41 5.47 12.03
C THR A 65 -4.61 5.59 13.32
N GLY A 66 -3.52 6.37 13.31
CA GLY A 66 -2.54 6.44 14.39
C GLY A 66 -1.67 5.17 14.53
N VAL A 67 -1.69 4.28 13.54
CA VAL A 67 -0.90 3.04 13.56
C VAL A 67 0.42 3.27 12.83
N ASP A 68 1.54 3.21 13.55
CA ASP A 68 2.87 3.36 12.96
C ASP A 68 3.23 2.13 12.11
N ILE A 69 3.71 2.39 10.89
CA ILE A 69 4.10 1.37 9.91
C ILE A 69 5.62 1.19 9.83
N PHE A 70 6.38 2.04 10.53
CA PHE A 70 7.82 1.92 10.66
C PHE A 70 8.15 1.29 12.02
N THR A 71 8.61 0.04 12.02
CA THR A 71 9.21 -0.53 13.23
C THR A 71 10.58 0.11 13.48
N LYS A 72 10.81 0.63 14.69
CA LYS A 72 12.12 1.05 15.18
C LYS A 72 13.08 -0.12 15.37
#